data_AF-A0A1V5YWX1-F1
#
_entry.id   AF-A0A1V5YWX1-F1
#
_cell.length_a   1.000
_cell.length_b   1.000
_cell.length_c   1.000
_cell.angle_alpha   90.00
_cell.angle_beta   90.00
_cell.angle_gamma   90.00
#
_symmetry.space_group_name_H-M   'P 1'
#
loop_
_entity.id
_entity.type
_entity.pdbx_description
1 polymer ?
#
loop_
_entity_poly.entity_id
_entity_poly.type
_entity_poly.pdbx_seq_one_letter_code
_entity_poly.pdbx_strand_id
1 'polypeptide(L)'
;MFEPQSIAAEKIALSLLAGESRQGCAVANPADFIPVSVADNALWPPASSSTLFDNFTIPAGQALIWTYISGYTAAADESSTAIAFGFNYQATAQILYRNAANSSANYVEVTAPLQSQAIFNTPLLIVFDTQTVPKITLFPNGSTQTANSLNFLAKFQGYLIPSGLAAIMRQHSTNF
;
A
#
# COMPACT_ATOMS: atom_id res chain seq x y z
N MET A 1 4.37 20.96 7.01
CA MET A 1 3.98 20.48 5.67
C MET A 1 2.63 19.79 5.86
N PHE A 2 1.54 20.49 5.53
CA PHE A 2 0.19 19.97 5.69
C PHE A 2 -0.11 19.05 4.51
N GLU A 3 0.02 17.73 4.69
CA GLU A 3 -0.53 16.76 3.73
C GLU A 3 -2.03 17.04 3.58
N PRO A 4 -2.57 17.07 2.35
CA PRO A 4 -3.98 17.34 2.15
C PRO A 4 -4.76 16.12 2.63
N GLN A 5 -5.21 16.13 3.87
CA GLN A 5 -6.31 15.27 4.25
C GLN A 5 -7.57 15.82 3.59
N SER A 6 -8.12 15.08 2.62
CA SER A 6 -9.56 14.82 2.68
C SER A 6 -9.81 13.40 3.13
N ILE A 7 -9.46 13.19 4.40
CA ILE A 7 -10.02 12.16 5.29
C ILE A 7 -11.56 12.11 5.24
N ALA A 8 -12.23 13.15 4.71
CA ALA A 8 -13.69 13.23 4.65
C ALA A 8 -14.32 12.29 3.60
N ALA A 9 -13.66 11.90 2.51
CA ALA A 9 -14.23 10.99 1.49
C ALA A 9 -13.95 9.50 1.78
N GLU A 10 -12.73 9.16 2.22
CA GLU A 10 -12.36 7.80 2.66
C GLU A 10 -13.22 7.30 3.85
N LYS A 11 -13.58 8.22 4.75
CA LYS A 11 -14.52 7.97 5.85
C LYS A 11 -15.99 8.03 5.48
N ILE A 12 -16.41 8.62 4.36
CA ILE A 12 -17.84 8.61 3.94
C ILE A 12 -18.19 7.31 3.17
N ALA A 13 -17.24 6.68 2.47
CA ALA A 13 -17.46 5.43 1.73
C ALA A 13 -17.32 4.15 2.58
N LEU A 14 -16.32 4.07 3.49
CA LEU A 14 -16.26 3.01 4.51
C LEU A 14 -17.51 3.03 5.41
N SER A 15 -18.10 4.21 5.62
CA SER A 15 -19.34 4.45 6.40
C SER A 15 -20.67 4.28 5.63
N LEU A 16 -20.64 4.06 4.30
CA LEU A 16 -21.83 3.72 3.49
C LEU A 16 -21.92 2.20 3.21
N LEU A 17 -20.83 1.45 3.36
CA LEU A 17 -20.69 0.07 2.83
C LEU A 17 -20.43 -1.02 3.86
N ALA A 18 -20.37 -0.61 5.13
CA ALA A 18 -21.07 -1.37 6.15
C ALA A 18 -22.62 -1.23 6.03
N GLY A 19 -23.14 -0.46 5.06
CA GLY A 19 -24.56 -0.14 4.91
C GLY A 19 -25.43 -1.31 4.50
N GLU A 20 -26.56 -1.40 5.20
CA GLU A 20 -27.69 -2.32 5.11
C GLU A 20 -27.34 -3.79 4.78
N SER A 21 -27.16 -4.57 5.85
CA SER A 21 -27.73 -5.93 5.86
C SER A 21 -29.13 -5.86 5.22
N ARG A 22 -29.57 -6.92 4.52
CA ARG A 22 -30.98 -7.02 4.06
C ARG A 22 -32.02 -6.78 5.18
N GLN A 23 -31.57 -6.74 6.43
CA GLN A 23 -32.33 -6.48 7.65
C GLN A 23 -32.26 -5.01 8.14
N GLY A 24 -31.58 -4.10 7.44
CA GLY A 24 -31.46 -2.67 7.79
C GLY A 24 -30.41 -2.35 8.87
N CYS A 25 -29.50 -3.28 9.18
CA CYS A 25 -28.46 -3.08 10.21
C CYS A 25 -27.08 -2.81 9.60
N ALA A 26 -26.27 -2.01 10.30
CA ALA A 26 -24.87 -1.78 9.96
C ALA A 26 -24.05 -3.07 10.12
N VAL A 27 -23.28 -3.40 9.09
CA VAL A 27 -22.47 -4.62 8.96
C VAL A 27 -21.15 -4.53 9.73
N ALA A 28 -20.65 -3.32 9.96
CA ALA A 28 -19.42 -3.07 10.70
C ALA A 28 -19.62 -1.86 11.62
N ASN A 29 -19.06 -1.96 12.82
CA ASN A 29 -19.00 -0.87 13.77
C ASN A 29 -17.70 -0.09 13.60
N PRO A 30 -17.68 1.21 13.90
CA PRO A 30 -16.42 1.97 13.92
C PRO A 30 -15.33 1.36 14.81
N ALA A 31 -15.72 0.64 15.88
CA ALA A 31 -14.80 -0.06 16.78
C ALA A 31 -14.09 -1.26 16.13
N ASP A 32 -14.62 -1.77 15.02
CA ASP A 32 -14.01 -2.87 14.28
C ASP A 32 -12.77 -2.43 13.50
N PHE A 33 -12.56 -1.12 13.33
CA PHE A 33 -11.44 -0.55 12.59
C PHE A 33 -10.31 -0.13 13.52
N ILE A 34 -9.21 -0.87 13.49
CA ILE A 34 -7.99 -0.54 14.25
C ILE A 34 -7.02 0.17 13.30
N PRO A 35 -6.71 1.47 13.51
CA PRO A 35 -5.81 2.20 12.61
C PRO A 35 -4.41 1.60 12.62
N VAL A 36 -3.78 1.54 11.46
CA VAL A 36 -2.42 1.04 11.28
C VAL A 36 -1.65 1.93 10.33
N SER A 37 -0.37 2.13 10.63
CA SER A 37 0.55 2.78 9.72
C SER A 37 1.93 2.19 9.88
N VAL A 38 2.58 1.91 8.76
CA VAL A 38 3.91 1.33 8.70
C VAL A 38 4.73 2.13 7.71
N ALA A 39 5.97 2.41 8.08
CA ALA A 39 6.96 2.98 7.19
C ALA A 39 7.99 1.91 6.84
N ASP A 40 8.47 1.96 5.60
CA ASP A 40 9.55 1.12 5.13
C ASP A 40 10.50 1.92 4.26
N ASN A 41 11.72 1.43 4.10
CA ASN A 41 12.71 2.04 3.23
C ASN A 41 13.37 1.00 2.33
N ALA A 42 13.75 1.44 1.14
CA ALA A 42 14.49 0.62 0.20
C ALA A 42 15.43 1.47 -0.62
N LEU A 43 16.57 0.92 -0.99
CA LEU A 43 17.46 1.53 -1.97
C LEU A 43 16.78 1.53 -3.35
N TRP A 44 16.88 2.64 -4.08
CA TRP A 44 16.34 2.85 -5.42
C TRP A 44 17.35 3.52 -6.37
N PRO A 45 17.37 3.15 -7.66
CA PRO A 45 16.91 1.87 -8.19
C PRO A 45 18.01 0.81 -8.03
N PRO A 46 17.67 -0.42 -7.62
CA PRO A 46 18.54 -1.57 -7.78
C PRO A 46 18.44 -2.07 -9.22
N ALA A 47 19.40 -2.89 -9.64
CA ALA A 47 19.48 -3.40 -11.01
C ALA A 47 18.26 -4.23 -11.47
N SER A 48 17.44 -4.76 -10.54
CA SER A 48 16.27 -5.60 -10.83
C SER A 48 14.95 -5.04 -10.32
N SER A 49 14.83 -4.78 -9.01
CA SER A 49 13.62 -4.23 -8.39
C SER A 49 13.82 -3.87 -6.91
N SER A 50 13.13 -2.85 -6.40
CA SER A 50 13.06 -2.58 -4.95
C SER A 50 11.79 -3.17 -4.36
N THR A 51 11.86 -3.67 -3.14
CA THR A 51 10.70 -4.20 -2.41
C THR A 51 10.47 -3.40 -1.14
N LEU A 52 9.20 -3.14 -0.83
CA LEU A 52 8.73 -2.44 0.37
C LEU A 52 7.62 -3.25 1.05
N PHE A 53 7.51 -3.10 2.36
CA PHE A 53 6.50 -3.63 3.27
C PHE A 53 6.49 -5.16 3.47
N ASP A 54 7.50 -5.88 3.00
CA ASP A 54 7.54 -7.36 3.05
C ASP A 54 7.76 -7.97 4.46
N ASN A 55 7.74 -7.14 5.50
CA ASN A 55 7.86 -7.54 6.89
C ASN A 55 6.54 -7.44 7.66
N PHE A 56 5.51 -6.80 7.10
CA PHE A 56 4.25 -6.63 7.80
C PHE A 56 3.41 -7.91 7.71
N THR A 57 3.22 -8.60 8.84
CA THR A 57 2.35 -9.77 8.90
C THR A 57 1.01 -9.39 9.50
N ILE A 58 -0.08 -9.68 8.78
CA ILE A 58 -1.43 -9.41 9.28
C ILE A 58 -1.77 -10.42 10.40
N PRO A 59 -2.19 -9.95 11.58
CA PRO A 59 -2.58 -10.82 12.69
C PRO A 59 -3.70 -11.81 12.31
N ALA A 60 -3.71 -12.98 12.96
CA ALA A 60 -4.75 -13.96 12.76
C ALA A 60 -6.14 -13.41 13.13
N GLY A 61 -7.16 -13.71 12.32
CA GLY A 61 -8.52 -13.21 12.51
C GLY A 61 -8.76 -11.78 12.03
N GLN A 62 -7.74 -11.11 11.47
CA GLN A 62 -7.86 -9.76 10.92
C GLN A 62 -7.55 -9.71 9.42
N ALA A 63 -8.14 -8.75 8.73
CA ALA A 63 -7.79 -8.33 7.39
C ALA A 63 -7.24 -6.90 7.43
N LEU A 64 -6.41 -6.55 6.45
CA LEU A 64 -5.77 -5.23 6.35
C LEU A 64 -6.36 -4.44 5.19
N ILE A 65 -6.66 -3.17 5.44
CA ILE A 65 -7.04 -2.18 4.43
C ILE A 65 -5.89 -1.17 4.33
N TRP A 66 -5.30 -1.01 3.16
CA TRP A 66 -4.49 0.17 2.84
C TRP A 66 -5.40 1.24 2.26
N THR A 67 -5.34 2.45 2.82
CA THR A 67 -6.12 3.61 2.35
C THR A 67 -5.24 4.65 1.65
N TYR A 68 -3.96 4.70 2.01
CA TYR A 68 -3.04 5.66 1.44
C TYR A 68 -1.62 5.12 1.50
N ILE A 69 -0.82 5.34 0.46
CA ILE A 69 0.58 4.98 0.42
C ILE A 69 1.35 6.22 -0.03
N SER A 70 2.17 6.79 0.84
CA SER A 70 3.09 7.86 0.45
C SER A 70 4.46 7.30 0.10
N GLY A 71 5.14 8.01 -0.80
CA GLY A 71 6.47 7.65 -1.28
C GLY A 71 7.27 8.91 -1.59
N TYR A 72 8.50 8.99 -1.05
CA TYR A 72 9.42 10.11 -1.22
C TYR A 72 10.87 9.66 -1.09
N THR A 73 11.80 10.46 -1.60
CA THR A 73 13.25 10.24 -1.43
C THR A 73 13.73 10.87 -0.12
N ALA A 74 14.79 10.34 0.48
CA ALA A 74 15.33 10.95 1.69
C ALA A 74 15.82 12.38 1.44
N ALA A 75 15.56 13.29 2.40
CA ALA A 75 15.96 14.69 2.28
C ALA A 75 17.48 14.89 2.05
N ALA A 76 18.30 14.00 2.60
CA ALA A 76 19.74 14.01 2.35
C ALA A 76 20.07 13.77 0.87
N ASP A 77 19.33 12.87 0.22
CA ASP A 77 19.48 12.60 -1.20
C ASP A 77 19.00 13.80 -2.03
N GLU A 78 17.89 14.43 -1.62
CA GLU A 78 17.33 15.65 -2.24
C GLU A 78 18.28 16.85 -2.20
N SER A 79 19.17 16.89 -1.20
CA SER A 79 20.16 17.97 -1.06
C SER A 79 21.44 17.77 -1.88
N SER A 80 21.63 16.58 -2.48
CA SER A 80 22.85 16.22 -3.19
C SER A 80 22.76 16.55 -4.68
N THR A 81 23.63 17.45 -5.15
CA THR A 81 23.74 17.78 -6.57
C THR A 81 24.40 16.69 -7.42
N ALA A 82 24.98 15.67 -6.77
CA ALA A 82 25.60 14.52 -7.43
C ALA A 82 24.58 13.41 -7.73
N ILE A 83 23.41 13.44 -7.10
CA ILE A 83 22.36 12.44 -7.28
C ILE A 83 21.31 13.04 -8.20
N ALA A 84 21.13 12.47 -9.40
CA ALA A 84 20.00 12.80 -10.24
C ALA A 84 18.71 12.33 -9.53
N PHE A 85 17.81 13.26 -9.19
CA PHE A 85 16.56 12.94 -8.48
C PHE A 85 15.73 11.95 -9.30
N GLY A 86 15.65 10.73 -8.79
CA GLY A 86 15.57 9.57 -9.67
C GLY A 86 14.37 8.66 -9.52
N PHE A 87 13.50 8.98 -8.57
CA PHE A 87 12.17 8.42 -8.61
C PHE A 87 11.35 9.18 -9.65
N ASN A 88 11.60 8.87 -10.92
CA ASN A 88 10.68 9.25 -11.98
C ASN A 88 9.40 8.47 -11.69
N TYR A 89 8.31 9.16 -11.38
CA TYR A 89 6.99 8.59 -11.10
C TYR A 89 6.41 7.72 -12.26
N GLN A 90 7.20 7.49 -13.30
CA GLN A 90 7.05 6.57 -14.41
C GLN A 90 7.66 5.16 -14.19
N ALA A 91 8.20 4.88 -13.00
CA ALA A 91 8.60 3.51 -12.63
C ALA A 91 7.39 2.57 -12.64
N THR A 92 7.58 1.30 -12.97
CA THR A 92 6.49 0.32 -12.89
C THR A 92 6.42 -0.20 -11.45
N ALA A 93 5.23 -0.23 -10.87
CA ALA A 93 4.95 -0.70 -9.52
C ALA A 93 3.88 -1.79 -9.55
N GLN A 94 4.01 -2.74 -8.63
CA GLN A 94 3.03 -3.79 -8.39
C GLN A 94 2.84 -3.99 -6.90
N ILE A 95 1.61 -4.24 -6.50
CA ILE A 95 1.25 -4.65 -5.14
C ILE A 95 1.03 -6.15 -5.17
N LEU A 96 1.65 -6.86 -4.23
CA LEU A 96 1.57 -8.31 -4.14
C LEU A 96 1.33 -8.74 -2.71
N TYR A 97 0.87 -9.97 -2.53
CA TYR A 97 0.84 -10.61 -1.21
C TYR A 97 1.22 -12.09 -1.30
N ARG A 98 1.60 -12.66 -0.17
CA ARG A 98 1.70 -14.12 0.00
C ARG A 98 1.04 -14.53 1.32
N ASN A 99 0.74 -15.81 1.47
CA ASN A 99 0.35 -16.35 2.76
C ASN A 99 1.58 -16.43 3.68
N ALA A 100 1.48 -15.85 4.89
CA ALA A 100 2.53 -15.83 5.89
C ALA A 100 2.97 -17.23 6.35
N ALA A 101 2.04 -18.21 6.33
CA ALA A 101 2.33 -19.60 6.68
C ALA A 101 3.15 -20.34 5.60
N ASN A 102 3.25 -19.78 4.39
CA ASN A 102 3.90 -20.42 3.26
C ASN A 102 4.96 -19.49 2.65
N SER A 103 6.05 -19.28 3.39
CA SER A 103 7.14 -18.37 3.02
C SER A 103 7.87 -18.75 1.72
N SER A 104 7.62 -19.93 1.14
CA SER A 104 8.11 -20.32 -0.18
C SER A 104 7.07 -20.23 -1.31
N ALA A 105 5.81 -19.88 -1.01
CA ALA A 105 4.79 -19.70 -2.03
C ALA A 105 5.02 -18.36 -2.75
N ASN A 106 5.03 -18.42 -4.08
CA ASN A 106 5.13 -17.27 -4.96
C ASN A 106 4.15 -16.17 -4.53
N TYR A 107 4.59 -14.92 -4.62
CA TYR A 107 3.70 -13.78 -4.41
C TYR A 107 2.60 -13.78 -5.47
N VAL A 108 1.40 -13.45 -5.02
CA VAL A 108 0.21 -13.23 -5.85
C VAL A 108 0.08 -11.74 -6.10
N GLU A 109 -0.04 -11.36 -7.36
CA GLU A 109 -0.28 -9.97 -7.77
C GLU A 109 -1.70 -9.54 -7.34
N VAL A 110 -1.79 -8.40 -6.66
CA VAL A 110 -3.06 -7.71 -6.36
C VAL A 110 -3.42 -6.74 -7.49
N THR A 111 -2.41 -6.06 -8.02
CA THR A 111 -2.55 -5.07 -9.08
C THR A 111 -1.75 -5.51 -10.30
N ALA A 112 -2.28 -5.26 -11.50
CA ALA A 112 -1.47 -5.34 -12.72
C ALA A 112 -0.28 -4.36 -12.63
N PRO A 113 0.83 -4.59 -13.36
CA PRO A 113 1.92 -3.63 -13.39
C PRO A 113 1.46 -2.27 -13.92
N LEU A 114 1.67 -1.22 -13.13
CA LEU A 114 1.15 0.12 -13.37
C LEU A 114 2.21 1.19 -13.02
N GLN A 115 2.04 2.43 -13.47
CA GLN A 115 3.01 3.49 -13.15
C GLN A 115 2.96 3.87 -11.66
N SER A 116 4.11 4.10 -11.04
CA SER A 116 4.21 4.34 -9.61
C SER A 116 3.43 5.56 -9.12
N GLN A 117 3.20 6.57 -9.98
CA GLN A 117 2.27 7.69 -9.71
C GLN A 117 0.83 7.29 -9.39
N ALA A 118 0.36 6.12 -9.83
CA ALA A 118 -1.01 5.70 -9.59
C ALA A 118 -1.18 4.97 -8.25
N ILE A 119 -0.08 4.64 -7.55
CA ILE A 119 -0.10 4.06 -6.20
C ILE A 119 0.38 5.07 -5.15
N PHE A 120 1.44 5.82 -5.44
CA PHE A 120 2.04 6.71 -4.45
C PHE A 120 1.41 8.08 -4.41
N ASN A 121 1.22 8.58 -3.20
CA ASN A 121 0.66 9.90 -2.90
C ASN A 121 -0.75 10.11 -3.51
N THR A 122 -1.44 9.00 -3.80
CA THR A 122 -2.82 8.96 -4.29
C THR A 122 -3.69 8.18 -3.31
N PRO A 123 -4.94 8.61 -3.06
CA PRO A 123 -5.91 7.81 -2.31
C PRO A 123 -6.15 6.46 -2.98
N LEU A 124 -6.20 5.38 -2.20
CA LEU A 124 -6.43 4.01 -2.68
C LEU A 124 -7.20 3.20 -1.64
N LEU A 125 -7.79 2.07 -2.02
CA LEU A 125 -8.42 1.13 -1.09
C LEU A 125 -8.02 -0.27 -1.51
N ILE A 126 -7.18 -0.95 -0.72
CA ILE A 126 -6.71 -2.29 -1.03
C ILE A 126 -6.87 -3.19 0.18
N VAL A 127 -7.54 -4.32 -0.01
CA VAL A 127 -7.90 -5.25 1.07
C VAL A 127 -7.09 -6.54 0.97
N PHE A 128 -6.30 -6.83 2.00
CA PHE A 128 -5.53 -8.06 2.15
C PHE A 128 -6.19 -9.02 3.14
N ASP A 129 -6.27 -10.30 2.77
CA ASP A 129 -6.84 -11.35 3.61
C ASP A 129 -5.99 -11.67 4.83
N THR A 130 -6.58 -12.45 5.75
CA THR A 130 -5.93 -12.91 6.97
C THR A 130 -4.63 -13.65 6.71
N GLN A 131 -3.65 -13.45 7.60
CA GLN A 131 -2.38 -14.16 7.56
C GLN A 131 -1.64 -13.97 6.23
N THR A 132 -1.77 -12.80 5.61
CA THR A 132 -0.97 -12.46 4.43
C THR A 132 0.14 -11.47 4.78
N VAL A 133 1.17 -11.46 3.93
CA VAL A 133 2.27 -10.50 3.95
C VAL A 133 2.15 -9.67 2.66
N PRO A 134 1.62 -8.43 2.73
CA PRO A 134 1.59 -7.53 1.60
C PRO A 134 2.99 -7.00 1.30
N LYS A 135 3.25 -6.68 0.04
CA LYS A 135 4.45 -5.97 -0.38
C LYS A 135 4.18 -5.11 -1.60
N ILE A 136 5.06 -4.15 -1.84
CA ILE A 136 5.13 -3.39 -3.09
C ILE A 136 6.46 -3.71 -3.74
N THR A 137 6.44 -4.01 -5.04
CA THR A 137 7.65 -4.18 -5.85
C THR A 137 7.70 -3.07 -6.89
N LEU A 138 8.84 -2.39 -6.95
CA LEU A 138 9.12 -1.28 -7.86
C LEU A 138 10.17 -1.73 -8.87
N PHE A 139 9.90 -1.53 -10.15
CA PHE A 139 10.76 -1.87 -11.26
C PHE A 139 11.25 -0.60 -11.96
N PRO A 140 12.56 -0.45 -12.18
CA PRO A 140 13.09 0.71 -12.89
C PRO A 140 12.61 0.71 -14.34
N ASN A 141 12.13 1.86 -14.82
CA ASN A 141 11.77 2.06 -16.22
C ASN A 141 12.99 2.60 -17.00
N GLY A 142 13.89 1.70 -17.42
CA GLY A 142 15.00 2.01 -18.35
C GLY A 142 16.04 3.03 -17.87
N SER A 143 17.21 2.54 -17.45
CA SER A 143 18.58 3.14 -17.42
C SER A 143 18.86 4.62 -17.05
N THR A 144 17.92 5.48 -16.65
CA THR A 144 18.27 6.89 -16.36
C THR A 144 18.79 7.15 -14.95
N GLN A 145 18.89 6.12 -14.11
CA GLN A 145 19.25 6.29 -12.70
C GLN A 145 20.47 5.46 -12.35
N THR A 146 21.48 6.11 -11.79
CA THR A 146 22.67 5.44 -11.26
C THR A 146 22.22 4.48 -10.16
N ALA A 147 22.46 3.17 -10.34
CA ALA A 147 21.99 2.16 -9.42
C ALA A 147 22.47 2.44 -7.98
N ASN A 148 21.61 2.17 -6.99
CA ASN A 148 21.91 2.29 -5.54
C ASN A 148 22.18 3.70 -5.00
N SER A 149 21.61 4.75 -5.61
CA SER A 149 21.94 6.14 -5.24
C SER A 149 20.92 6.85 -4.36
N LEU A 150 19.71 6.30 -4.21
CA LEU A 150 18.61 6.97 -3.48
C LEU A 150 18.02 6.05 -2.43
N ASN A 151 17.76 6.60 -1.24
CA ASN A 151 16.93 5.95 -0.25
C ASN A 151 15.47 6.37 -0.46
N PHE A 152 14.64 5.41 -0.87
CA PHE A 152 13.21 5.61 -1.04
C PHE A 152 12.49 5.25 0.25
N LEU A 153 11.76 6.22 0.79
CA LEU A 153 10.98 6.12 2.01
C LEU A 153 9.51 6.02 1.60
N ALA A 154 8.85 4.95 2.03
CA ALA A 154 7.43 4.76 1.81
C ALA A 154 6.70 4.57 3.14
N LYS A 155 5.45 5.01 3.18
CA LYS A 155 4.58 4.79 4.34
C LYS A 155 3.18 4.45 3.86
N PHE A 156 2.61 3.36 4.35
CA PHE A 156 1.18 3.13 4.20
C PHE A 156 0.41 3.59 5.43
N GLN A 157 -0.83 4.00 5.22
CA GLN A 157 -1.85 4.27 6.23
C GLN A 157 -3.07 3.42 5.90
N GLY A 158 -3.76 2.96 6.94
CA GLY A 158 -4.86 2.00 6.77
C GLY A 158 -5.51 1.54 8.07
N TYR A 159 -6.22 0.42 7.98
CA TYR A 159 -6.96 -0.19 9.09
C TYR A 159 -6.83 -1.71 9.12
N LEU A 160 -6.81 -2.30 10.31
CA LEU A 160 -7.10 -3.70 10.54
C LEU A 160 -8.59 -3.85 10.87
N ILE A 161 -9.24 -4.84 10.28
CA ILE A 161 -10.66 -5.16 10.47
C ILE A 161 -10.84 -6.65 10.77
N PRO A 162 -11.93 -7.08 11.42
CA PRO A 162 -12.31 -8.49 11.50
C PRO A 162 -12.33 -9.15 10.12
N SER A 163 -11.77 -10.36 10.04
CA SER A 163 -11.67 -11.11 8.77
C SER A 163 -13.01 -11.32 8.06
N GLY A 164 -14.10 -11.45 8.81
CA GLY A 164 -15.46 -11.60 8.27
C GLY A 164 -15.93 -10.41 7.42
N LEU A 165 -15.31 -9.24 7.57
CA LEU A 165 -15.63 -8.03 6.81
C LEU A 165 -14.81 -7.89 5.52
N ALA A 166 -13.76 -8.70 5.34
CA ALA A 166 -12.84 -8.57 4.21
C ALA A 166 -13.54 -8.71 2.84
N ALA A 167 -14.45 -9.68 2.72
CA ALA A 167 -15.19 -9.93 1.48
C ALA A 167 -16.10 -8.76 1.07
N ILE A 168 -16.64 -8.05 2.06
CA ILE A 168 -17.53 -6.90 1.85
C ILE A 168 -16.69 -5.69 1.44
N MET A 169 -15.62 -5.42 2.19
CA MET A 169 -14.72 -4.30 1.89
C MET A 169 -14.01 -4.45 0.54
N ARG A 170 -13.72 -5.68 0.12
CA ARG A 170 -13.08 -5.96 -1.18
C ARG A 170 -13.92 -5.51 -2.38
N GLN A 171 -15.24 -5.41 -2.24
CA GLN A 171 -16.12 -4.88 -3.29
C GLN A 171 -15.88 -3.39 -3.56
N HIS A 172 -15.18 -2.70 -2.66
CA HIS A 172 -14.86 -1.28 -2.74
C HIS A 172 -13.38 -1.02 -2.97
N SER A 173 -12.61 -2.08 -3.24
CA SER A 173 -11.20 -1.94 -3.59
C SER A 173 -11.04 -1.06 -4.83
N THR A 174 -10.00 -0.24 -4.84
CA THR A 174 -9.58 0.52 -6.00
C THR A 174 -9.21 -0.45 -7.12
N ASN A 175 -9.88 -0.31 -8.27
CA ASN A 175 -9.51 -1.03 -9.48
C ASN A 175 -8.44 -0.23 -10.22
N PHE A 176 -7.36 -0.91 -10.61
CA PHE A 176 -6.24 -0.35 -11.36
C PHE A 176 -6.23 -0.88 -12.80
#